data_AF-A0A8S2RS20-F1
#
_entry.id   AF-A0A8S2RS20-F1
#
_cell.length_a   1.000
_cell.length_b   1.000
_cell.length_c   1.000
_cell.angle_alpha   90.00
_cell.angle_beta   90.00
_cell.angle_gamma   90.00
#
_symmetry.space_group_name_H-M   'P 1'
#
loop_
_entity.id
_entity.type
_entity.pdbx_description
1 polymer ?
#
loop_
_entity_poly.entity_id
_entity_poly.type
_entity_poly.pdbx_seq_one_letter_code
_entity_poly.pdbx_strand_id
1 'polypeptide(L)'
;QHPDTNVLHILVGFSKGQIQYINAQTKEQKVFNEGSYLDKTKVTCIKWLPSPKTYFAASYSSGYLYIFDEQLNHQRDTTVQPCYTTIKDDEKNFSISYLK
;
A
#
# COMPACT_ATOMS: atom_id res chain seq x y z
N GLN A 1 19.23 19.22 -7.76
CA GLN A 1 18.53 18.70 -8.95
C GLN A 1 18.06 17.30 -8.59
N HIS A 2 16.74 17.11 -8.47
CA HIS A 2 16.17 15.82 -8.09
C HIS A 2 16.17 14.88 -9.31
N PRO A 3 16.68 13.64 -9.21
CA PRO A 3 16.62 12.70 -10.30
C PRO A 3 15.17 12.25 -10.51
N ASP A 4 14.73 12.34 -11.77
CA ASP A 4 13.61 11.61 -12.39
C ASP A 4 12.19 11.89 -11.89
N THR A 5 11.66 13.06 -12.26
CA THR A 5 10.20 13.35 -12.22
C THR A 5 9.43 12.75 -13.41
N ASN A 6 10.07 11.99 -14.28
CA ASN A 6 9.48 11.44 -15.51
C ASN A 6 9.15 9.93 -15.44
N VAL A 7 9.27 9.30 -14.27
CA VAL A 7 8.91 7.90 -14.10
C VAL A 7 7.43 7.81 -13.74
N LEU A 8 6.64 7.13 -14.58
CA LEU A 8 5.24 6.82 -14.29
C LEU A 8 5.16 5.54 -13.46
N HIS A 9 4.68 5.68 -12.22
CA HIS A 9 4.39 4.57 -11.32
C HIS A 9 2.89 4.31 -11.27
N ILE A 10 2.48 3.07 -11.57
CA ILE A 10 1.07 2.68 -11.67
C ILE A 10 0.75 1.69 -10.55
N LEU A 11 -0.37 1.91 -9.87
CA LEU A 11 -0.95 0.99 -8.89
C LEU A 11 -2.33 0.51 -9.38
N VAL A 12 -2.58 -0.79 -9.29
CA VAL A 12 -3.86 -1.41 -9.68
C VAL A 12 -4.34 -2.31 -8.56
N GLY A 13 -5.56 -2.09 -8.08
CA GLY A 13 -6.21 -2.90 -7.04
C GLY A 13 -7.17 -3.92 -7.64
N PHE A 14 -7.19 -5.13 -7.08
CA PHE A 14 -8.00 -6.24 -7.58
C PHE A 14 -9.13 -6.63 -6.63
N SER A 15 -10.12 -7.34 -7.17
CA SER A 15 -11.31 -7.79 -6.44
C SER A 15 -11.02 -8.87 -5.37
N LYS A 16 -9.88 -9.54 -5.45
CA LYS A 16 -9.40 -10.52 -4.47
C LYS A 16 -8.34 -9.94 -3.53
N GLY A 17 -8.21 -8.62 -3.47
CA GLY A 17 -7.35 -7.95 -2.49
C GLY A 17 -5.88 -7.79 -2.91
N GLN A 18 -5.45 -8.33 -4.05
CA GLN A 18 -4.09 -8.07 -4.53
C GLN A 18 -3.97 -6.62 -5.02
N ILE A 19 -2.74 -6.12 -5.01
CA ILE A 19 -2.38 -4.84 -5.62
C ILE A 19 -1.16 -5.05 -6.50
N GLN A 20 -1.22 -4.62 -7.76
CA GLN A 20 -0.08 -4.65 -8.68
C GLN A 20 0.55 -3.27 -8.77
N TYR A 21 1.87 -3.22 -8.62
CA TYR A 21 2.70 -2.07 -8.92
C TYR A 21 3.43 -2.29 -10.23
N ILE A 22 3.54 -1.23 -11.04
CA ILE A 22 4.26 -1.22 -12.30
C ILE A 22 5.09 0.06 -12.38
N ASN A 23 6.40 -0.10 -12.57
CA ASN A 23 7.27 0.98 -13.00
C ASN A 23 7.29 1.01 -14.54
N ALA A 24 6.71 2.05 -15.15
CA ALA A 24 6.56 2.10 -16.60
C ALA A 24 7.90 2.25 -17.35
N GLN A 25 8.94 2.75 -16.69
CA GLN A 25 10.26 2.94 -17.29
C GLN A 25 11.11 1.67 -17.23
N THR A 26 11.24 1.07 -16.05
CA THR A 26 12.05 -0.16 -15.87
C THR A 26 11.30 -1.42 -16.27
N LYS A 27 9.98 -1.34 -16.44
CA LYS A 27 9.05 -2.47 -16.61
C LYS A 27 9.04 -3.44 -15.42
N GLU A 28 9.58 -3.01 -14.28
CA GLU A 28 9.50 -3.77 -13.04
C GLU A 28 8.05 -3.88 -12.60
N GLN A 29 7.65 -5.07 -12.16
CA GLN A 29 6.33 -5.34 -11.62
C GLN A 29 6.46 -5.99 -10.24
N LYS A 30 5.60 -5.58 -9.31
CA LYS A 30 5.48 -6.18 -7.98
C LYS A 30 4.02 -6.46 -7.67
N VAL A 31 3.75 -7.53 -6.93
CA VAL A 31 2.41 -7.85 -6.43
C VAL A 31 2.42 -7.80 -4.91
N PHE A 32 1.60 -6.92 -4.34
CA PHE A 32 1.35 -6.82 -2.91
C PHE A 32 0.12 -7.62 -2.51
N ASN A 33 0.10 -8.09 -1.26
CA ASN A 33 -0.92 -9.01 -0.74
C ASN A 33 -1.09 -10.24 -1.65
N GLU A 34 0.02 -10.76 -2.16
CA GLU A 34 0.02 -11.99 -2.95
C GLU A 34 -0.57 -13.14 -2.12
N GLY A 35 -1.53 -13.87 -2.70
CA GLY A 35 -2.28 -14.92 -2.00
C GLY A 35 -3.33 -14.42 -1.00
N SER A 36 -3.56 -13.11 -0.92
CA SER A 36 -4.67 -12.50 -0.15
C SER A 36 -4.64 -12.82 1.35
N TYR A 37 -3.44 -12.94 1.93
CA TYR A 37 -3.27 -13.29 3.35
C TYR A 37 -3.57 -12.13 4.29
N LEU A 38 -3.35 -10.88 3.85
CA LEU A 38 -3.69 -9.69 4.64
C LEU A 38 -5.20 -9.43 4.61
N ASP A 39 -5.75 -9.37 3.41
CA ASP A 39 -7.18 -9.15 3.19
C ASP A 39 -7.63 -9.86 1.90
N LYS A 40 -8.79 -10.50 1.96
CA LYS A 40 -9.38 -11.29 0.85
C LYS A 40 -10.45 -10.53 0.08
N THR A 41 -10.86 -9.36 0.57
CA THR A 41 -11.94 -8.55 -0.01
C THR A 41 -11.40 -7.62 -1.10
N LYS A 42 -12.30 -7.05 -1.92
CA LYS A 42 -11.90 -6.14 -3.00
C LYS A 42 -11.18 -4.92 -2.44
N VAL A 43 -10.13 -4.49 -3.14
CA VAL A 43 -9.55 -3.16 -2.97
C VAL A 43 -10.57 -2.14 -3.46
N THR A 44 -10.84 -1.11 -2.66
CA THR A 44 -11.85 -0.08 -2.95
C THR A 44 -11.26 1.27 -3.31
N CYS A 45 -10.07 1.58 -2.81
CA CYS A 45 -9.33 2.80 -3.13
C CYS A 45 -7.83 2.54 -2.95
N ILE A 46 -7.00 3.15 -3.80
CA ILE A 46 -5.54 3.15 -3.67
C ILE A 46 -5.04 4.57 -3.90
N LYS A 47 -4.09 5.01 -3.08
CA LYS A 47 -3.49 6.34 -3.23
C LYS A 47 -2.04 6.38 -2.74
N TRP A 48 -1.16 6.94 -3.55
CA TRP A 48 0.19 7.32 -3.14
C TRP A 48 0.14 8.36 -2.02
N LEU A 49 0.98 8.19 -1.00
CA LEU A 49 1.15 9.19 0.03
C LEU A 49 2.03 10.35 -0.48
N PRO A 50 1.75 11.59 -0.07
CA PRO A 50 2.48 12.76 -0.55
C PRO A 50 3.95 12.77 -0.09
N SER A 51 4.25 12.16 1.06
CA SER A 51 5.61 11.98 1.57
C SER A 51 5.66 10.88 2.63
N PRO A 52 6.70 10.01 2.63
CA PRO A 52 7.62 9.80 1.51
C PRO A 52 6.90 9.13 0.34
N LYS A 53 7.37 9.41 -0.89
CA LYS A 53 6.75 8.94 -2.16
C LYS A 53 6.89 7.43 -2.41
N THR A 54 7.33 6.67 -1.42
CA THR A 54 7.50 5.22 -1.45
C THR A 54 6.32 4.49 -0.82
N TYR A 55 5.47 5.20 -0.07
CA TYR A 55 4.29 4.60 0.55
C TYR A 55 3.02 4.84 -0.25
N PHE A 56 2.13 3.86 -0.24
CA PHE A 56 0.75 4.02 -0.69
C PHE A 56 -0.22 3.38 0.27
N ALA A 57 -1.40 3.97 0.39
CA ALA A 57 -2.51 3.44 1.17
C ALA A 57 -3.48 2.68 0.26
N ALA A 58 -4.07 1.60 0.77
CA ALA A 58 -5.16 0.88 0.13
C ALA A 58 -6.26 0.54 1.14
N SER A 59 -7.50 0.88 0.79
CA SER A 59 -8.69 0.49 1.55
C SER A 59 -9.36 -0.72 0.92
N TYR A 60 -10.00 -1.53 1.77
CA TYR A 60 -10.61 -2.80 1.41
C TYR A 60 -12.10 -2.81 1.80
N SER A 61 -12.89 -3.70 1.21
CA SER A 61 -14.33 -3.82 1.56
C SER A 61 -14.59 -4.43 2.93
N SER A 62 -13.59 -5.05 3.53
CA SER A 62 -13.57 -5.41 4.94
C SER A 62 -13.70 -4.21 5.89
N GLY A 63 -13.46 -2.99 5.39
CA GLY A 63 -13.38 -1.77 6.19
C GLY A 63 -11.96 -1.45 6.67
N TYR A 64 -10.99 -2.34 6.42
CA TYR A 64 -9.60 -2.09 6.77
C TYR A 64 -8.88 -1.22 5.73
N LEU A 65 -7.86 -0.51 6.21
CA LEU A 65 -6.94 0.27 5.42
C LEU A 65 -5.52 -0.14 5.80
N TYR A 66 -4.68 -0.39 4.80
CA TYR A 66 -3.29 -0.78 4.95
C TYR A 66 -2.41 0.19 4.17
N ILE A 67 -1.19 0.42 4.66
CA ILE A 67 -0.18 1.17 3.91
C ILE A 67 0.95 0.21 3.59
N PHE A 68 1.40 0.29 2.35
CA PHE A 68 2.45 -0.54 1.78
C PHE A 68 3.66 0.34 1.47
N ASP A 69 4.85 -0.23 1.61
CA ASP A 69 6.10 0.37 1.16
C ASP A 69 6.52 -0.26 -0.17
N GLU A 70 6.69 0.55 -1.20
CA GLU A 70 7.20 0.14 -2.51
C GLU A 70 8.62 -0.44 -2.43
N GLN A 71 9.44 0.06 -1.51
CA GLN A 71 10.85 -0.33 -1.38
C GLN A 71 11.03 -1.65 -0.66
N LEU A 72 10.04 -2.11 0.11
CA LEU A 72 10.11 -3.40 0.76
C LEU A 72 9.92 -4.51 -0.29
N ASN A 73 11.01 -5.22 -0.57
CA ASN A 73 10.96 -6.46 -1.32
C ASN A 73 10.38 -7.53 -0.41
N HIS A 74 9.04 -7.59 -0.34
CA HIS A 74 8.32 -8.53 0.52
C HIS A 74 8.44 -9.96 -0.01
N GLN A 75 9.58 -10.61 0.23
CA GLN A 75 9.51 -12.03 0.58
C GLN A 75 8.80 -12.08 1.93
N ARG A 76 7.66 -12.79 2.00
CA ARG A 76 6.91 -12.92 3.25
C ARG A 76 7.84 -13.45 4.34
N ASP A 77 8.11 -12.63 5.35
CA ASP A 77 8.54 -13.15 6.63
C ASP A 77 7.28 -13.58 7.39
N THR A 78 7.05 -14.89 7.45
CA THR A 78 5.90 -15.48 8.14
C THR A 78 5.91 -15.26 9.65
N THR A 79 6.97 -14.69 10.21
CA THR A 79 7.09 -14.37 11.64
C THR A 79 6.64 -12.95 11.99
N VAL A 80 6.50 -12.05 11.00
CA VAL A 80 6.09 -10.66 11.24
C VAL A 80 4.56 -10.56 11.23
N GLN A 81 3.98 -10.39 12.42
CA GLN A 81 2.55 -10.14 12.59
C GLN A 81 2.22 -8.68 12.21
N PRO A 82 1.12 -8.43 11.46
CA PRO A 82 0.66 -7.05 11.23
C PRO A 82 0.31 -6.36 12.55
N CYS A 83 0.92 -5.21 12.80
CA CYS A 83 0.56 -4.35 13.93
C CYS A 83 -0.53 -3.37 13.49
N TYR A 84 -1.67 -3.38 14.19
CA TYR A 84 -2.79 -2.48 13.92
C TYR A 84 -2.86 -1.42 15.02
N THR A 85 -2.79 -0.14 14.65
CA THR A 85 -3.03 0.97 15.59
C THR A 85 -4.32 1.68 15.20
N THR A 86 -5.26 1.76 16.14
CA THR A 86 -6.46 2.59 15.96
C THR A 86 -6.08 4.04 16.24
N ILE A 87 -6.24 4.90 15.24
CA ILE A 87 -6.05 6.35 15.41
C ILE A 87 -7.43 6.98 15.33
N LYS A 88 -7.83 7.60 16.45
CA LYS A 88 -9.03 8.45 16.52
C LYS A 88 -8.59 9.88 16.26
N ASP A 89 -9.15 10.48 15.23
CA ASP A 89 -9.11 11.93 15.03
C ASP A 89 -10.43 12.50 15.54
N ASP A 90 -10.33 13.40 16.52
CA ASP A 90 -11.49 14.02 17.16
C ASP A 90 -12.25 14.98 16.22
N GLU A 91 -11.68 15.34 15.05
CA GLU A 91 -12.29 16.27 14.07
C GLU A 91 -12.88 15.60 12.81
N LYS A 92 -13.12 14.28 12.82
CA LYS A 92 -13.78 13.49 11.74
C LYS A 92 -12.91 13.10 10.54
N ASN A 93 -11.58 13.03 10.63
CA ASN A 93 -10.78 12.43 9.56
C ASN A 93 -9.96 11.23 10.08
N PHE A 94 -10.29 10.02 9.64
CA PHE A 94 -9.43 8.86 9.91
C PHE A 94 -8.03 9.11 9.32
N SER A 95 -7.06 9.43 10.18
CA SER A 95 -5.65 9.55 9.81
C SER A 95 -4.90 8.28 10.27
N ILE A 96 -3.93 7.84 9.46
CA ILE A 96 -3.08 6.71 9.81
C ILE A 96 -1.66 7.24 9.96
N SER A 97 -1.04 6.92 11.09
CA SER A 97 0.27 7.38 11.54
C SER A 97 1.10 6.18 11.98
N TYR A 98 2.40 6.20 11.66
CA TYR A 98 3.37 5.18 12.04
C TYR A 98 4.12 5.58 13.30
N LEU A 99 4.35 4.63 14.20
CA LEU A 99 5.41 4.72 15.21
C LEU A 99 6.64 3.96 14.72
N LYS A 100 7.79 4.63 14.86
CA LYS A 100 9.13 4.23 14.40
C LYS A 100 9.65 3.00 15.13
#